data_AF-A0AAV2R9L8-F1
#
_entry.id   AF-A0AAV2R9L8-F1
#
_cell.length_a   1.000
_cell.length_b   1.000
_cell.length_c   1.000
_cell.angle_alpha   90.00
_cell.angle_beta   90.00
_cell.angle_gamma   90.00
#
_symmetry.space_group_name_H-M   'P 1'
#
loop_
_entity.id
_entity.type
_entity.pdbx_description
1 polymer ?
#
loop_
_entity_poly.entity_id
_entity_poly.type
_entity_poly.pdbx_seq_one_letter_code
_entity_poly.pdbx_strand_id
1 'polypeptide(L)'
;MAVFGVQLGVTMVMASVLSKIIPHYSLARWFLCSTGLICYLHPTDEELRNIAGIPKDKGKKGKGGKDNNKGVTEQDDGVFTVPRSIDISLEKSIIVPGEVMQLKYYPEYMWLMDFSVCSAAVYFITEIYLSVAPAKVIEGEVNLSMLWCLLVIGFSLKIMLSLTLMYFRGDNSGGEKTMVMLSFFTYLLVALGMLIIDENKLELGLDLAYSSFNQSAASFFQAQGLATDGSASKVTFKIALALMCALIGSFFTFPGLRLGKMHWDSLRYSSGNNTLSLYILYCSNIPCNDVG
;
A
#
# COMPACT_ATOMS: atom_id res chain seq x y z
N MET A 1 -21.21 2.00 -36.97
CA MET A 1 -21.14 2.76 -35.70
C MET A 1 -21.14 1.77 -34.54
N ALA A 2 -20.05 1.03 -34.33
CA ALA A 2 -19.87 0.17 -33.16
C ALA A 2 -18.67 0.73 -32.41
N VAL A 3 -18.92 1.70 -31.53
CA VAL A 3 -17.91 2.58 -30.91
C VAL A 3 -17.05 1.84 -29.86
N PHE A 4 -17.38 0.58 -29.51
CA PHE A 4 -16.74 -0.16 -28.42
C PHE A 4 -16.59 -1.68 -28.65
N GLY A 5 -16.66 -2.17 -29.89
CA GLY A 5 -16.92 -3.60 -30.15
C GLY A 5 -15.93 -4.58 -29.52
N VAL A 6 -14.64 -4.46 -29.84
CA VAL A 6 -13.62 -5.45 -29.43
C VAL A 6 -13.08 -5.14 -28.03
N GLN A 7 -12.84 -3.87 -27.71
CA GLN A 7 -12.34 -3.45 -26.39
C GLN A 7 -13.35 -3.76 -25.27
N LEU A 8 -14.66 -3.62 -25.51
CA LEU A 8 -15.68 -4.02 -24.54
C LEU A 8 -15.70 -5.53 -24.35
N GLY A 9 -15.50 -6.31 -25.42
CA GLY A 9 -15.34 -7.76 -25.33
C GLY A 9 -14.16 -8.17 -24.44
N VAL A 10 -12.98 -7.59 -24.67
CA VAL A 10 -11.77 -7.88 -23.87
C VAL A 10 -11.99 -7.54 -22.39
N THR A 11 -12.59 -6.39 -22.10
CA THR A 11 -12.85 -5.98 -20.72
C THR A 11 -13.94 -6.80 -20.04
N MET A 12 -14.97 -7.25 -20.76
CA MET A 12 -16.01 -8.13 -20.21
C MET A 12 -15.47 -9.53 -19.91
N VAL A 13 -14.60 -10.06 -20.78
CA VAL A 13 -13.87 -11.32 -20.52
C VAL A 13 -13.00 -11.16 -19.28
N MET A 14 -12.21 -10.10 -19.19
CA MET A 14 -11.33 -9.87 -18.04
C MET A 14 -12.10 -9.56 -16.75
N ALA A 15 -13.26 -8.90 -16.80
CA ALA A 15 -14.15 -8.75 -15.65
C ALA A 15 -14.73 -10.10 -15.20
N SER A 16 -15.00 -11.01 -16.15
CA SER A 16 -15.46 -12.36 -15.84
C SER A 16 -14.36 -13.20 -15.20
N VAL A 17 -13.12 -13.08 -15.69
CA VAL A 17 -11.91 -13.66 -15.06
C VAL A 17 -11.75 -13.11 -13.64
N LEU A 18 -11.84 -11.79 -13.48
CA LEU A 18 -11.73 -11.13 -12.17
C LEU A 18 -12.76 -11.67 -11.18
N SER A 19 -14.00 -11.86 -11.63
CA SER A 19 -15.11 -12.26 -10.76
C SER A 19 -15.14 -13.77 -10.46
N LYS A 20 -14.72 -14.63 -11.40
CA LYS A 20 -14.83 -16.09 -11.29
C LYS A 20 -13.53 -16.82 -10.98
N ILE A 21 -12.39 -16.29 -11.40
CA ILE A 21 -11.10 -17.01 -11.32
C ILE A 21 -10.28 -16.56 -10.11
N ILE A 22 -10.26 -15.26 -9.80
CA ILE A 22 -9.51 -14.72 -8.66
C ILE A 22 -9.87 -15.35 -7.30
N PRO A 23 -11.15 -15.63 -6.99
CA PRO A 23 -11.49 -16.31 -5.73
C PRO A 23 -10.86 -17.70 -5.57
N HIS A 24 -10.49 -18.36 -6.67
CA HIS A 24 -9.91 -19.70 -6.68
C HIS A 24 -8.40 -19.71 -6.92
N TYR A 25 -7.89 -18.78 -7.74
CA TYR A 25 -6.48 -18.66 -8.12
C TYR A 25 -5.99 -17.23 -7.91
N SER A 26 -5.80 -16.83 -6.65
CA SER A 26 -5.22 -15.52 -6.34
C SER A 26 -3.71 -15.54 -6.54
N LEU A 27 -3.21 -14.66 -7.42
CA LEU A 27 -1.78 -14.48 -7.66
C LEU A 27 -1.12 -13.81 -6.45
N ALA A 28 -1.85 -12.97 -5.72
CA ALA A 28 -1.39 -12.40 -4.48
C ALA A 28 -1.06 -13.46 -3.42
N ARG A 29 -1.89 -14.50 -3.32
CA ARG A 29 -1.60 -15.64 -2.44
C ARG A 29 -0.37 -16.41 -2.91
N TRP A 30 -0.22 -16.62 -4.22
CA TRP A 30 0.97 -17.25 -4.77
C TRP A 30 2.23 -16.44 -4.46
N PHE A 31 2.19 -15.11 -4.63
CA PHE A 31 3.31 -14.24 -4.32
C PHE A 31 3.69 -14.30 -2.83
N LEU A 32 2.72 -14.22 -1.91
CA LEU A 32 3.05 -14.29 -0.47
C LEU A 32 3.54 -15.68 -0.03
N CYS A 33 2.95 -16.76 -0.55
CA CYS A 33 3.28 -18.12 -0.10
C CYS A 33 4.52 -18.69 -0.81
N SER A 34 4.81 -18.28 -2.04
CA SER A 34 5.94 -18.79 -2.82
C SER A 34 7.27 -18.09 -2.51
N THR A 35 7.24 -16.91 -1.89
CA THR A 35 8.44 -16.13 -1.59
C THR A 35 9.15 -16.61 -0.31
N GLY A 36 8.68 -17.72 0.29
CA GLY A 36 9.34 -18.36 1.43
C GLY A 36 9.35 -17.51 2.70
N LEU A 37 8.34 -16.65 2.89
CA LEU A 37 8.22 -15.86 4.11
C LEU A 37 8.17 -16.79 5.33
N ILE A 38 8.94 -16.43 6.34
CA ILE A 38 9.10 -17.18 7.58
C ILE A 38 8.21 -16.51 8.64
N CYS A 39 7.26 -17.26 9.18
CA CYS A 39 6.50 -16.86 10.35
C CYS A 39 7.31 -17.23 11.60
N TYR A 40 7.56 -16.26 12.47
CA TYR A 40 8.07 -16.55 13.79
C TYR A 40 6.91 -16.93 14.68
N LEU A 41 6.90 -18.17 15.16
CA LEU A 41 5.88 -18.62 16.08
C LEU A 41 6.04 -17.87 17.41
N HIS A 42 4.93 -17.52 18.05
CA HIS A 42 4.99 -16.98 19.40
C HIS A 42 5.64 -18.04 20.32
N PRO A 43 6.60 -17.66 21.17
CA PRO A 43 7.25 -18.61 22.06
C PRO A 43 6.21 -19.09 23.08
N THR A 44 6.19 -20.39 23.34
CA THR A 44 5.21 -20.96 24.27
C THR A 44 5.50 -20.51 25.71
N ASP A 45 4.47 -20.42 26.55
CA ASP A 45 4.63 -20.03 27.96
C ASP A 45 5.63 -20.94 28.70
N GLU A 46 5.77 -22.20 28.28
CA GLU A 46 6.75 -23.13 28.84
C GLU A 46 8.20 -22.82 28.42
N GLU A 47 8.43 -22.43 27.17
CA GLU A 47 9.74 -22.01 26.68
C GLU A 47 10.16 -20.68 27.32
N LEU A 48 9.23 -19.73 27.40
CA LEU A 48 9.46 -18.46 28.07
C LEU A 48 9.77 -18.65 29.56
N ARG A 49 9.09 -19.56 30.27
CA ARG A 49 9.39 -19.91 31.68
C ARG A 49 10.74 -20.59 31.84
N ASN A 50 11.11 -21.49 30.92
CA ASN A 50 12.41 -22.16 30.94
C ASN A 50 13.56 -21.18 30.70
N ILE A 51 13.40 -20.26 29.74
CA ILE A 51 14.44 -19.27 29.41
C ILE A 51 14.50 -18.16 30.48
N ALA A 52 13.38 -17.81 31.10
CA ALA A 52 13.33 -16.86 32.21
C ALA A 52 13.77 -17.45 33.57
N GLY A 53 14.08 -18.75 33.64
CA GLY A 53 14.48 -19.42 34.87
C GLY A 53 13.36 -19.52 35.92
N ILE A 54 12.10 -19.42 35.52
CA ILE A 54 10.94 -19.45 36.42
C ILE A 54 10.52 -20.91 36.65
N PRO A 55 10.56 -21.44 37.87
CA PRO A 55 10.28 -22.84 38.13
C PRO A 55 8.86 -23.24 37.67
N LYS A 56 8.74 -24.43 37.04
CA LYS A 56 7.45 -25.07 36.75
C LYS A 56 6.71 -25.30 38.07
N ASP A 57 5.47 -24.84 38.15
CA ASP A 57 4.64 -25.01 39.33
C ASP A 57 4.25 -26.49 39.42
N LYS A 58 5.07 -27.28 40.13
CA LYS A 58 4.79 -28.68 40.38
C LYS A 58 3.66 -28.72 41.39
N GLY A 59 2.46 -29.07 40.92
CA GLY A 59 1.29 -29.33 41.73
C GLY A 59 1.66 -30.08 43.02
N LYS A 60 1.30 -29.49 44.16
CA LYS A 60 1.51 -30.04 45.50
C LYS A 60 0.89 -31.43 45.60
N LYS A 61 1.68 -32.48 45.37
CA LYS A 61 1.38 -33.84 45.84
C LYS A 61 1.89 -33.92 47.28
N GLY A 62 0.95 -34.11 48.21
CA GLY A 62 1.14 -33.82 49.62
C GLY A 62 2.21 -34.62 50.37
N LYS A 63 2.80 -33.97 51.38
CA LYS A 63 3.13 -34.56 52.68
C LYS A 63 3.35 -33.41 53.69
N GLY A 64 2.82 -33.61 54.90
CA GLY A 64 2.59 -32.56 55.90
C GLY A 64 3.82 -31.89 56.48
N GLY A 65 3.58 -30.72 57.08
CA GLY A 65 4.54 -29.93 57.83
C GLY A 65 3.91 -28.58 58.15
N LYS A 66 3.39 -28.47 59.37
CA LYS A 66 2.74 -27.29 59.93
C LYS A 66 3.83 -26.26 60.24
N ASP A 67 3.82 -25.10 59.59
CA ASP A 67 4.41 -23.91 60.19
C ASP A 67 3.79 -22.61 59.70
N ASN A 68 3.54 -21.74 60.67
CA ASN A 68 2.93 -20.43 60.51
C ASN A 68 3.95 -19.44 59.96
N ASN A 69 3.71 -18.87 58.77
CA ASN A 69 3.96 -17.44 58.61
C ASN A 69 3.03 -16.83 57.57
N LYS A 70 2.38 -15.75 57.97
CA LYS A 70 1.33 -15.04 57.25
C LYS A 70 2.00 -14.04 56.32
N GLY A 71 2.35 -14.48 55.11
CA GLY A 71 2.71 -13.64 53.98
C GLY A 71 1.65 -13.80 52.90
N VAL A 72 1.05 -12.69 52.49
CA VAL A 72 -0.07 -12.62 51.55
C VAL A 72 0.19 -13.47 50.31
N THR A 73 -0.64 -14.49 50.17
CA THR A 73 -0.79 -15.31 48.98
C THR A 73 -1.60 -14.48 47.99
N GLU A 74 -0.95 -13.91 46.98
CA GLU A 74 -1.62 -13.64 45.72
C GLU A 74 -1.28 -14.81 44.79
N GLN A 75 -2.27 -15.69 44.67
CA GLN A 75 -2.48 -16.47 43.45
C GLN A 75 -2.59 -15.46 42.31
N ASP A 76 -1.70 -15.52 41.33
CA ASP A 76 -1.95 -14.90 40.04
C ASP A 76 -1.93 -16.00 38.97
N ASP A 77 -3.07 -16.16 38.34
CA ASP A 77 -3.36 -17.15 37.32
C ASP A 77 -2.50 -16.85 36.08
N GLY A 78 -1.47 -17.66 35.83
CA GLY A 78 -0.82 -17.73 34.52
C GLY A 78 -0.02 -16.50 34.06
N VAL A 79 0.10 -15.44 34.85
CA VAL A 79 0.90 -14.26 34.50
C VAL A 79 2.30 -14.42 35.09
N PHE A 80 3.31 -14.58 34.23
CA PHE A 80 4.71 -14.62 34.64
C PHE A 80 5.48 -13.48 33.99
N THR A 81 6.24 -12.73 34.79
CA THR A 81 6.97 -11.55 34.32
C THR A 81 8.30 -11.95 33.72
N VAL A 82 8.44 -11.82 32.41
CA VAL A 82 9.66 -12.13 31.66
C VAL A 82 10.56 -10.90 31.59
N PRO A 83 11.84 -10.98 32.03
CA PRO A 83 12.76 -9.87 31.87
C PRO A 83 13.03 -9.56 30.40
N ARG A 84 13.06 -8.26 30.07
CA ARG A 84 13.09 -7.73 28.70
C ARG A 84 14.40 -7.97 27.93
N SER A 85 15.43 -8.49 28.60
CA SER A 85 16.78 -8.71 28.06
C SER A 85 17.07 -10.16 27.68
N ILE A 86 16.06 -11.02 27.64
CA ILE A 86 16.23 -12.42 27.25
C ILE A 86 16.35 -12.52 25.73
N ASP A 87 17.39 -13.22 25.26
CA ASP A 87 17.58 -13.54 23.84
C ASP A 87 16.75 -14.80 23.50
N ILE A 88 15.62 -14.61 22.80
CA ILE A 88 14.67 -15.68 22.47
C ILE A 88 14.92 -16.12 21.02
N SER A 89 15.40 -17.34 20.83
CA SER A 89 15.47 -17.97 19.50
C SER A 89 14.08 -18.49 19.09
N LEU A 90 13.31 -17.66 18.39
CA LEU A 90 11.96 -18.00 17.92
C LEU A 90 12.00 -19.10 16.86
N GLU A 91 11.12 -20.10 17.00
CA GLU A 91 10.96 -21.17 16.00
C GLU A 91 10.38 -20.60 14.70
N LYS A 92 10.97 -21.05 13.59
CA LYS A 92 10.69 -20.56 12.24
C LYS A 92 9.75 -21.55 11.54
N SER A 93 8.53 -21.12 11.22
CA SER A 93 7.57 -21.91 10.44
C SER A 93 7.36 -21.31 9.05
N ILE A 94 7.12 -22.15 8.06
CA ILE A 94 6.76 -21.72 6.71
C ILE A 94 5.32 -21.22 6.75
N ILE A 95 5.07 -20.04 6.18
CA ILE A 95 3.73 -19.43 6.18
C ILE A 95 2.71 -20.36 5.51
N VAL A 96 1.71 -20.76 6.30
CA VAL A 96 0.54 -21.49 5.82
C VAL A 96 -0.51 -20.47 5.37
N PRO A 97 -1.23 -20.72 4.25
CA PRO A 97 -2.19 -19.77 3.70
C PRO A 97 -3.35 -19.37 4.65
N GLY A 98 -3.63 -20.14 5.70
CA GLY A 98 -4.62 -19.78 6.72
C GLY A 98 -4.16 -18.68 7.68
N GLU A 99 -2.85 -18.53 7.91
CA GLU A 99 -2.29 -17.52 8.82
C GLU A 99 -2.25 -16.14 8.16
N VAL A 100 -2.04 -16.09 6.84
CA VAL A 100 -1.99 -14.84 6.08
C VAL A 100 -3.35 -14.15 6.02
N MET A 101 -4.44 -14.91 6.06
CA MET A 101 -5.81 -14.36 6.06
C MET A 101 -6.13 -13.53 7.30
N GLN A 102 -5.40 -13.72 8.40
CA GLN A 102 -5.60 -12.95 9.63
C GLN A 102 -4.97 -11.55 9.58
N LEU A 103 -4.14 -11.26 8.56
CA LEU A 103 -3.59 -9.92 8.39
C LEU A 103 -4.73 -8.96 8.01
N LYS A 104 -4.84 -7.87 8.78
CA LYS A 104 -5.90 -6.85 8.66
C LYS A 104 -6.09 -6.30 7.24
N TYR A 105 -5.01 -6.20 6.45
CA TYR A 105 -5.03 -5.62 5.10
C TYR A 105 -4.81 -6.66 4.00
N TYR A 106 -4.87 -7.95 4.34
CA TYR A 106 -4.73 -9.01 3.37
C TYR A 106 -5.77 -8.97 2.25
N PRO A 107 -7.09 -8.80 2.53
CA PRO A 107 -8.08 -8.81 1.45
C PRO A 107 -7.94 -7.61 0.51
N GLU A 108 -7.60 -6.43 1.02
CA GLU A 108 -7.35 -5.23 0.21
C GLU A 108 -6.10 -5.39 -0.66
N TYR A 109 -5.03 -5.96 -0.10
CA TYR A 109 -3.81 -6.27 -0.85
C TYR A 109 -4.08 -7.28 -1.96
N MET A 110 -4.75 -8.38 -1.62
CA MET A 110 -5.09 -9.46 -2.56
C MET A 110 -5.85 -8.90 -3.76
N TRP A 111 -6.88 -8.11 -3.48
CA TRP A 111 -7.72 -7.52 -4.51
C TRP A 111 -6.97 -6.48 -5.36
N LEU A 112 -6.18 -5.59 -4.78
CA LEU A 112 -5.42 -4.58 -5.53
C LEU A 112 -4.39 -5.25 -6.46
N MET A 113 -3.69 -6.26 -5.97
CA MET A 113 -2.67 -6.95 -6.74
C MET A 113 -3.30 -7.72 -7.90
N ASP A 114 -4.33 -8.53 -7.63
CA ASP A 114 -4.98 -9.31 -8.68
C ASP A 114 -5.67 -8.39 -9.72
N PHE A 115 -6.27 -7.27 -9.29
CA PHE A 115 -6.82 -6.26 -10.20
C PHE A 115 -5.75 -5.56 -11.05
N SER A 116 -4.59 -5.25 -10.47
CA SER A 116 -3.50 -4.59 -11.22
C SER A 116 -2.89 -5.49 -12.28
N VAL A 117 -2.72 -6.79 -12.01
CA VAL A 117 -2.28 -7.77 -13.01
C VAL A 117 -3.31 -7.92 -14.13
N CYS A 118 -4.60 -8.01 -13.80
CA CYS A 118 -5.66 -8.04 -14.80
C CYS A 118 -5.68 -6.77 -15.65
N SER A 119 -5.55 -5.59 -15.04
CA SER A 119 -5.46 -4.31 -15.76
C SER A 119 -4.25 -4.25 -16.68
N ALA A 120 -3.08 -4.73 -16.23
CA ALA A 120 -1.89 -4.79 -17.06
C ALA A 120 -2.11 -5.73 -18.25
N ALA A 121 -2.71 -6.89 -18.04
CA ALA A 121 -3.05 -7.82 -19.13
C ALA A 121 -4.04 -7.19 -20.13
N VAL A 122 -5.09 -6.50 -19.66
CA VAL A 122 -6.02 -5.74 -20.53
C VAL A 122 -5.25 -4.70 -21.34
N TYR A 123 -4.35 -3.96 -20.71
CA TYR A 123 -3.53 -2.94 -21.38
C TYR A 123 -2.64 -3.57 -22.45
N PHE A 124 -1.88 -4.62 -22.14
CA PHE A 124 -1.04 -5.32 -23.11
C PHE A 124 -1.84 -5.89 -24.28
N ILE A 125 -2.97 -6.55 -24.04
CA ILE A 125 -3.82 -7.09 -25.09
C ILE A 125 -4.36 -5.97 -25.98
N THR A 126 -4.77 -4.86 -25.37
CA THR A 126 -5.29 -3.69 -26.09
C THR A 126 -4.19 -3.04 -26.94
N GLU A 127 -2.97 -2.92 -26.42
CA GLU A 127 -1.82 -2.36 -27.14
C GLU A 127 -1.41 -3.25 -28.33
N ILE A 128 -1.39 -4.57 -28.12
CA ILE A 128 -1.13 -5.54 -29.19
C ILE A 128 -2.22 -5.43 -30.27
N TYR A 129 -3.49 -5.33 -29.87
CA TYR A 129 -4.60 -5.15 -30.80
C TYR A 129 -4.46 -3.87 -31.62
N LEU A 130 -4.14 -2.74 -30.97
CA LEU A 130 -3.92 -1.46 -31.64
C LEU A 130 -2.73 -1.48 -32.59
N SER A 131 -1.67 -2.23 -32.26
CA SER A 131 -0.49 -2.36 -33.13
C SER A 131 -0.76 -3.15 -34.43
N VAL A 132 -1.75 -4.03 -34.43
CA VAL A 132 -2.09 -4.90 -35.57
C VAL A 132 -3.28 -4.34 -36.38
N ALA A 133 -4.14 -3.52 -35.77
CA ALA A 133 -5.34 -2.98 -36.39
C ALA A 133 -5.05 -1.79 -37.33
N PRO A 134 -5.81 -1.61 -38.44
CA PRO A 134 -5.64 -0.49 -39.36
C PRO A 134 -6.09 0.85 -38.73
N ALA A 135 -5.30 1.92 -38.97
CA ALA A 135 -5.47 3.26 -38.37
C ALA A 135 -6.90 3.87 -38.49
N LYS A 136 -7.68 3.48 -39.50
CA LYS A 136 -9.06 3.96 -39.71
C LYS A 136 -10.08 3.50 -38.66
N VAL A 137 -9.78 2.47 -37.87
CA VAL A 137 -10.66 2.00 -36.78
C VAL A 137 -10.41 2.79 -35.48
N ILE A 138 -9.24 3.42 -35.37
CA ILE A 138 -8.71 4.00 -34.12
C ILE A 138 -9.31 5.39 -33.82
N GLU A 139 -9.72 6.16 -34.84
CA GLU A 139 -10.17 7.55 -34.69
C GLU A 139 -11.49 7.74 -33.92
N GLY A 140 -12.23 6.66 -33.63
CA GLY A 140 -13.53 6.72 -32.96
C GLY A 140 -13.66 5.94 -31.66
N GLU A 141 -12.65 5.18 -31.23
CA GLU A 141 -12.75 4.31 -30.05
C GLU A 141 -12.03 4.91 -28.83
N VAL A 142 -12.75 5.06 -27.71
CA VAL A 142 -12.13 5.49 -26.45
C VAL A 142 -11.34 4.33 -25.88
N ASN A 143 -10.03 4.53 -25.62
CA ASN A 143 -9.16 3.48 -25.09
C ASN A 143 -9.59 3.07 -23.67
N LEU A 144 -10.43 2.04 -23.58
CA LEU A 144 -10.97 1.53 -22.33
C LEU A 144 -9.87 0.96 -21.42
N SER A 145 -8.72 0.53 -21.95
CA SER A 145 -7.61 0.03 -21.13
C SER A 145 -6.99 1.13 -20.24
N MET A 146 -6.98 2.38 -20.70
CA MET A 146 -6.54 3.52 -19.88
C MET A 146 -7.46 3.74 -18.68
N LEU A 147 -8.76 3.45 -18.81
CA LEU A 147 -9.70 3.53 -17.69
C LEU A 147 -9.41 2.46 -16.63
N TRP A 148 -9.00 1.25 -17.03
CA TRP A 148 -8.57 0.22 -16.08
C TRP A 148 -7.30 0.66 -15.34
N CYS A 149 -6.31 1.20 -16.05
CA CYS A 149 -5.10 1.75 -15.42
C CYS A 149 -5.43 2.89 -14.45
N LEU A 150 -6.36 3.78 -14.82
CA LEU A 150 -6.83 4.87 -13.96
C LEU A 150 -7.52 4.32 -12.69
N LEU A 151 -8.32 3.25 -12.81
CA LEU A 151 -8.92 2.58 -11.65
C LEU A 151 -7.86 1.98 -10.73
N VAL A 152 -6.78 1.37 -11.25
CA VAL A 152 -5.67 0.86 -10.43
C VAL A 152 -5.03 1.99 -9.62
N ILE A 153 -4.78 3.14 -10.25
CA ILE A 153 -4.26 4.33 -9.57
C ILE A 153 -5.24 4.80 -8.49
N GLY A 154 -6.54 4.88 -8.81
CA GLY A 154 -7.58 5.27 -7.87
C GLY A 154 -7.69 4.35 -6.65
N PHE A 155 -7.63 3.03 -6.85
CA PHE A 155 -7.65 2.06 -5.75
C PHE A 155 -6.38 2.11 -4.92
N SER A 156 -5.22 2.32 -5.55
CA SER A 156 -3.95 2.52 -4.84
C SER A 156 -4.00 3.77 -3.95
N LEU A 157 -4.50 4.90 -4.49
CA LEU A 157 -4.72 6.14 -3.74
C LEU A 157 -5.70 5.94 -2.58
N LYS A 158 -6.81 5.22 -2.81
CA LYS A 158 -7.78 4.90 -1.75
C LYS A 158 -7.11 4.15 -0.60
N ILE A 159 -6.30 3.13 -0.90
CA ILE A 159 -5.62 2.33 0.13
C ILE A 159 -4.61 3.18 0.90
N MET A 160 -3.82 4.01 0.21
CA MET A 160 -2.88 4.93 0.85
C MET A 160 -3.57 5.95 1.77
N LEU A 161 -4.72 6.49 1.33
CA LEU A 161 -5.53 7.40 2.14
C LEU A 161 -6.14 6.67 3.34
N SER A 162 -6.64 5.44 3.16
CA SER A 162 -7.18 4.61 4.25
C SER A 162 -6.12 4.29 5.30
N LEU A 163 -4.90 3.93 4.88
CA LEU A 163 -3.77 3.72 5.77
C LEU A 163 -3.48 4.99 6.55
N THR A 164 -3.30 6.12 5.87
CA THR A 164 -2.98 7.40 6.51
C THR A 164 -4.06 7.83 7.51
N LEU A 165 -5.34 7.71 7.17
CA LEU A 165 -6.46 8.04 8.07
C LEU A 165 -6.50 7.15 9.33
N MET A 166 -6.15 5.87 9.22
CA MET A 166 -6.09 5.00 10.40
C MET A 166 -5.07 5.52 11.41
N TYR A 167 -3.91 5.98 10.95
CA TYR A 167 -2.87 6.53 11.82
C TYR A 167 -3.30 7.86 12.47
N PHE A 168 -4.07 8.70 11.76
CA PHE A 168 -4.66 9.88 12.36
C PHE A 168 -5.65 9.58 13.50
N ARG A 169 -6.30 8.41 13.45
CA ARG A 169 -7.27 7.98 14.47
C ARG A 169 -6.63 7.36 15.71
N GLY A 170 -5.31 7.10 15.70
CA GLY A 170 -4.57 6.68 16.89
C GLY A 170 -4.39 7.84 17.88
N ASP A 171 -4.78 7.64 19.13
CA ASP A 171 -4.74 8.68 20.17
C ASP A 171 -3.30 9.03 20.61
N ASN A 172 -2.34 8.11 20.45
CA ASN A 172 -0.95 8.26 20.92
C ASN A 172 0.06 8.70 19.82
N SER A 173 -0.39 9.08 18.63
CA SER A 173 0.49 9.32 17.46
C SER A 173 0.75 10.79 17.12
N GLY A 174 1.07 11.64 18.10
CA GLY A 174 1.34 13.07 17.88
C GLY A 174 2.45 13.36 16.85
N GLY A 175 3.52 12.55 16.85
CA GLY A 175 4.63 12.68 15.91
C GLY A 175 4.25 12.33 14.47
N GLU A 176 3.45 11.29 14.26
CA GLU A 176 3.05 10.82 12.93
C GLU A 176 2.12 11.84 12.24
N LYS A 177 1.18 12.42 12.99
CA LYS A 177 0.28 13.48 12.52
C LYS A 177 1.06 14.72 12.05
N THR A 178 2.08 15.09 12.83
CA THR A 178 2.96 16.24 12.53
C THR A 178 3.77 15.98 11.25
N MET A 179 4.25 14.75 11.04
CA MET A 179 4.99 14.39 9.83
C MET A 179 4.15 14.55 8.56
N VAL A 180 2.89 14.11 8.59
CA VAL A 180 1.99 14.23 7.44
C VAL A 180 1.68 15.70 7.13
N MET A 181 1.43 16.50 8.16
CA MET A 181 1.21 17.95 8.02
C MET A 181 2.44 18.67 7.46
N LEU A 182 3.63 18.36 7.97
CA LEU A 182 4.89 18.92 7.45
C LEU A 182 5.06 18.54 5.97
N SER A 183 4.82 17.28 5.64
CA SER A 183 4.90 16.80 4.26
C SER A 183 3.94 17.56 3.35
N PHE A 184 2.69 17.76 3.78
CA PHE A 184 1.70 18.55 3.03
C PHE A 184 2.22 19.95 2.69
N PHE A 185 2.75 20.68 3.67
CA PHE A 185 3.31 22.02 3.43
C PHE A 185 4.54 21.97 2.52
N THR A 186 5.42 20.99 2.67
CA THR A 186 6.60 20.86 1.78
C THR A 186 6.20 20.59 0.32
N TYR A 187 5.27 19.65 0.06
CA TYR A 187 4.80 19.40 -1.29
C TYR A 187 3.99 20.57 -1.86
N LEU A 188 3.25 21.30 -1.01
CA LEU A 188 2.56 22.52 -1.45
C LEU A 188 3.55 23.59 -1.93
N LEU A 189 4.63 23.83 -1.17
CA LEU A 189 5.67 24.79 -1.57
C LEU A 189 6.37 24.36 -2.87
N VAL A 190 6.71 23.08 -3.00
CA VAL A 190 7.31 22.53 -4.23
C VAL A 190 6.34 22.66 -5.41
N ALA A 191 5.06 22.32 -5.23
CA ALA A 191 4.06 22.41 -6.29
C ALA A 191 3.82 23.85 -6.74
N LEU A 192 3.70 24.80 -5.80
CA LEU A 192 3.61 26.23 -6.11
C LEU A 192 4.88 26.74 -6.81
N GLY A 193 6.05 26.29 -6.37
CA GLY A 193 7.34 26.61 -7.00
C GLY A 193 7.46 26.05 -8.41
N MET A 194 6.90 24.88 -8.71
CA MET A 194 6.85 24.33 -10.07
C MET A 194 5.84 25.08 -10.95
N LEU A 195 4.69 25.48 -10.40
CA LEU A 195 3.62 26.16 -11.14
C LEU A 195 3.93 27.65 -11.43
N ILE A 196 4.92 28.25 -10.76
CA ILE A 196 5.38 29.61 -11.06
C ILE A 196 6.32 29.66 -12.27
N ILE A 197 6.98 28.55 -12.58
CA ILE A 197 7.89 28.45 -13.73
C ILE A 197 7.05 28.45 -15.01
N ASP A 198 7.54 29.16 -16.02
CA ASP A 198 6.85 29.28 -17.29
C ASP A 198 6.65 27.91 -17.97
N GLU A 199 5.46 27.69 -18.53
CA GLU A 199 5.05 26.42 -19.12
C GLU A 199 5.90 26.04 -20.33
N ASN A 200 6.45 27.04 -21.02
CA ASN A 200 7.39 26.86 -22.13
C ASN A 200 8.73 26.22 -21.70
N LYS A 201 9.06 26.25 -20.41
CA LYS A 201 10.27 25.64 -19.86
C LYS A 201 10.04 24.25 -19.28
N LEU A 202 8.81 23.96 -18.83
CA LEU A 202 8.47 22.69 -18.17
C LEU A 202 7.65 21.73 -19.03
N GLU A 203 7.21 22.15 -20.23
CA GLU A 203 6.37 21.36 -21.16
C GLU A 203 5.15 20.69 -20.49
N LEU A 204 4.62 21.32 -19.43
CA LEU A 204 3.51 20.77 -18.61
C LEU A 204 2.18 20.70 -19.37
N GLY A 205 2.03 21.45 -20.47
CA GLY A 205 0.80 21.48 -21.26
C GLY A 205 -0.44 22.01 -20.51
N LEU A 206 -0.25 22.81 -19.47
CA LEU A 206 -1.31 23.18 -18.53
C LEU A 206 -2.33 24.15 -19.15
N ASP A 207 -1.89 25.08 -19.99
CA ASP A 207 -2.76 25.99 -20.73
C ASP A 207 -3.65 25.25 -21.76
N LEU A 208 -3.12 24.21 -22.41
CA LEU A 208 -3.89 23.34 -23.31
C LEU A 208 -4.93 22.54 -22.53
N ALA A 209 -4.56 21.99 -21.38
CA ALA A 209 -5.47 21.27 -20.50
C ALA A 209 -6.57 22.19 -19.95
N TYR A 210 -6.21 23.41 -19.54
CA TYR A 210 -7.15 24.41 -19.03
C TYR A 210 -8.16 24.84 -20.10
N SER A 211 -7.71 25.12 -21.32
CA SER A 211 -8.60 25.49 -22.43
C SER A 211 -9.56 24.36 -22.82
N SER A 212 -9.06 23.12 -22.88
CA SER A 212 -9.88 21.93 -23.17
C SER A 212 -10.89 21.63 -22.06
N PHE A 213 -10.48 21.78 -20.80
CA PHE A 213 -11.36 21.62 -19.63
C PHE A 213 -12.45 22.69 -19.62
N ASN A 214 -12.07 23.96 -19.86
CA ASN A 214 -13.02 25.06 -19.89
C ASN A 214 -14.04 24.89 -21.03
N GLN A 215 -13.60 24.49 -22.22
CA GLN A 215 -14.49 24.19 -23.35
C GLN A 215 -15.47 23.07 -23.01
N SER A 216 -14.98 21.98 -22.40
CA SER A 216 -15.82 20.85 -21.99
C SER A 216 -16.82 21.24 -20.89
N ALA A 217 -16.35 21.97 -19.87
CA ALA A 217 -17.18 22.46 -18.78
C ALA A 217 -18.27 23.42 -19.27
N ALA A 218 -17.93 24.33 -20.20
CA ALA A 218 -18.90 25.24 -20.80
C ALA A 218 -20.02 24.48 -21.53
N SER A 219 -19.68 23.42 -22.27
CA SER A 219 -20.69 22.58 -22.95
C SER A 219 -21.59 21.84 -21.95
N PHE A 220 -21.06 21.41 -20.80
CA PHE A 220 -21.81 20.77 -19.73
C PHE A 220 -22.74 21.75 -18.99
N PHE A 221 -22.26 22.96 -18.66
CA PHE A 221 -23.06 23.99 -18.02
C PHE A 221 -24.20 24.47 -18.93
N GLN A 222 -23.96 24.59 -20.24
CA GLN A 222 -25.01 24.86 -21.22
C GLN A 222 -26.05 23.74 -21.28
N ALA A 223 -25.64 22.47 -21.23
CA ALA A 223 -26.57 21.34 -21.17
C ALA A 223 -27.42 21.34 -19.87
N GLN A 224 -26.91 21.92 -18.78
CA GLN A 224 -27.63 22.08 -17.52
C GLN A 224 -28.39 23.43 -17.39
N GLY A 225 -28.37 24.27 -18.42
CA GLY A 225 -29.10 25.55 -18.42
C GLY A 225 -28.53 26.63 -17.50
N LEU A 226 -27.27 26.49 -17.06
CA LEU A 226 -26.59 27.47 -16.21
C LEU A 226 -25.82 28.50 -17.06
N ALA A 227 -25.79 29.75 -16.60
CA ALA A 227 -25.08 30.83 -17.29
C ALA A 227 -23.57 30.59 -17.28
N THR A 228 -22.95 30.67 -18.46
CA THR A 228 -21.51 30.53 -18.70
C THR A 228 -20.76 31.82 -18.36
N ASP A 229 -20.85 32.29 -17.11
CA ASP A 229 -19.95 33.34 -16.64
C ASP A 229 -18.59 32.71 -16.38
N GLY A 230 -17.65 32.98 -17.30
CA GLY A 230 -16.20 32.75 -17.20
C GLY A 230 -15.76 31.68 -16.20
N SER A 231 -15.70 30.43 -16.67
CA SER A 231 -15.14 29.29 -15.94
C SER A 231 -13.85 29.66 -15.20
N ALA A 232 -13.72 29.07 -14.00
CA ALA A 232 -12.72 29.35 -12.97
C ALA A 232 -11.38 29.90 -13.50
N SER A 233 -10.93 31.03 -12.94
CA SER A 233 -9.65 31.68 -13.29
C SER A 233 -8.49 30.68 -13.43
N LYS A 234 -7.61 30.90 -14.42
CA LYS A 234 -6.35 30.14 -14.60
C LYS A 234 -5.56 30.02 -13.29
N VAL A 235 -5.56 31.06 -12.46
CA VAL A 235 -4.89 31.06 -11.16
C VAL A 235 -5.57 30.08 -10.18
N THR A 236 -6.90 30.07 -10.14
CA THR A 236 -7.67 29.13 -9.32
C THR A 236 -7.41 27.70 -9.74
N PHE A 237 -7.31 27.43 -11.05
CA PHE A 237 -6.95 26.11 -11.58
C PHE A 237 -5.55 25.67 -11.12
N LYS A 238 -4.55 26.57 -11.21
CA LYS A 238 -3.18 26.30 -10.73
C LYS A 238 -3.15 26.04 -9.22
N ILE A 239 -3.85 26.83 -8.41
CA ILE A 239 -3.91 26.64 -6.95
C ILE A 239 -4.61 25.31 -6.60
N ALA A 240 -5.71 24.97 -7.28
CA ALA A 240 -6.40 23.70 -7.07
C ALA A 240 -5.50 22.50 -7.41
N LEU A 241 -4.75 22.57 -8.52
CA LEU A 241 -3.78 21.54 -8.88
C LEU A 241 -2.66 21.43 -7.84
N ALA A 242 -2.13 22.55 -7.36
CA ALA A 242 -1.12 22.58 -6.29
C ALA A 242 -1.62 21.91 -5.01
N LEU A 243 -2.85 22.21 -4.59
CA LEU A 243 -3.48 21.60 -3.43
C LEU A 243 -3.68 20.10 -3.59
N MET A 244 -4.14 19.64 -4.76
CA MET A 244 -4.28 18.21 -5.04
C MET A 244 -2.93 17.49 -5.04
N CYS A 245 -1.90 18.11 -5.62
CA CYS A 245 -0.53 17.59 -5.60
C CYS A 245 0.01 17.49 -4.16
N ALA A 246 -0.22 18.52 -3.33
CA ALA A 246 0.18 18.53 -1.94
C ALA A 246 -0.53 17.46 -1.11
N LEU A 247 -1.84 17.28 -1.31
CA LEU A 247 -2.63 16.24 -0.65
C LEU A 247 -2.14 14.84 -1.04
N ILE A 248 -1.96 14.59 -2.33
CA ILE A 248 -1.45 13.31 -2.83
C ILE A 248 -0.04 13.07 -2.25
N GLY A 249 0.88 14.03 -2.39
CA GLY A 249 2.26 13.93 -1.89
C GLY A 249 2.32 13.60 -0.40
N SER A 250 1.53 14.33 0.42
CA SER A 250 1.42 14.11 1.86
C SER A 250 0.99 12.68 2.24
N PHE A 251 0.00 12.13 1.53
CA PHE A 251 -0.47 10.76 1.75
C PHE A 251 0.52 9.69 1.28
N PHE A 252 1.44 10.01 0.36
CA PHE A 252 2.53 9.11 -0.05
C PHE A 252 3.73 9.14 0.91
N THR A 253 4.01 10.27 1.56
CA THR A 253 5.24 10.45 2.34
C THR A 253 5.32 9.51 3.53
N PHE A 254 4.24 9.40 4.30
CA PHE A 254 4.26 8.61 5.53
C PHE A 254 4.37 7.10 5.25
N PRO A 255 3.51 6.48 4.41
CA PRO A 255 3.71 5.09 3.99
C PRO A 255 5.07 4.87 3.33
N GLY A 256 5.54 5.82 2.52
CA GLY A 256 6.84 5.75 1.85
C GLY A 256 8.02 5.72 2.82
N LEU A 257 8.04 6.57 3.83
CA LEU A 257 9.11 6.60 4.84
C LEU A 257 9.09 5.35 5.72
N ARG A 258 7.90 4.82 6.03
CA ARG A 258 7.77 3.56 6.77
C ARG A 258 8.26 2.38 5.96
N LEU A 259 7.94 2.33 4.66
CA LEU A 259 8.47 1.32 3.74
C LEU A 259 10.00 1.41 3.65
N GLY A 260 10.55 2.62 3.51
CA GLY A 260 12.00 2.86 3.48
C GLY A 260 12.68 2.40 4.77
N LYS A 261 12.10 2.69 5.94
CA LYS A 261 12.62 2.22 7.24
C LYS A 261 12.56 0.70 7.36
N MET A 262 11.44 0.07 6.99
CA MET A 262 11.30 -1.40 6.99
C MET A 262 12.33 -2.06 6.07
N HIS A 263 12.58 -1.46 4.91
CA HIS A 263 13.60 -1.92 3.96
C HIS A 263 15.00 -1.80 4.57
N TRP A 264 15.34 -0.63 5.12
CA TRP A 264 16.64 -0.40 5.77
C TRP A 264 16.89 -1.36 6.93
N ASP A 265 15.89 -1.57 7.79
CA ASP A 265 15.97 -2.52 8.90
C ASP A 265 16.17 -3.95 8.37
N SER A 266 15.47 -4.33 7.30
CA SER A 266 15.63 -5.64 6.66
C SER A 266 17.05 -5.86 6.12
N LEU A 267 17.66 -4.85 5.48
CA LEU A 267 19.06 -4.93 5.04
C LEU A 267 20.01 -5.09 6.24
N ARG A 268 19.79 -4.32 7.31
CA ARG A 268 20.64 -4.36 8.50
C ARG A 268 20.62 -5.73 9.16
N TYR A 269 19.45 -6.36 9.27
CA TYR A 269 19.31 -7.72 9.82
C TYR A 269 19.84 -8.80 8.86
N SER A 270 19.81 -8.55 7.55
CA SER A 270 20.32 -9.48 6.53
C SER A 270 21.82 -9.36 6.24
N SER A 271 22.53 -8.40 6.86
CA SER A 271 23.96 -8.13 6.61
C SER A 271 24.88 -9.33 6.87
N GLY A 272 24.42 -10.32 7.65
CA GLY A 272 25.16 -11.58 7.86
C GLY A 272 25.11 -12.59 6.70
N ASN A 273 24.23 -12.40 5.70
CA ASN A 273 24.03 -13.37 4.62
C ASN A 273 24.02 -12.65 3.25
N ASN A 274 25.18 -12.65 2.57
CA ASN A 274 25.42 -11.84 1.37
C ASN A 274 24.40 -12.07 0.24
N THR A 275 23.87 -13.28 0.07
CA THR A 275 22.90 -13.60 -0.98
C THR A 275 21.50 -13.04 -0.70
N LEU A 276 21.07 -13.05 0.57
CA LEU A 276 19.79 -12.49 0.99
C LEU A 276 19.82 -10.96 0.93
N SER A 277 20.94 -10.37 1.38
CA SER A 277 21.17 -8.92 1.28
C SER A 277 21.14 -8.48 -0.18
N LEU A 278 21.83 -9.19 -1.07
CA LEU A 278 21.83 -8.92 -2.51
C LEU A 278 20.43 -9.05 -3.12
N TYR A 279 19.64 -10.05 -2.75
CA TYR A 279 18.28 -10.24 -3.28
C TYR A 279 17.33 -9.10 -2.85
N ILE A 280 17.42 -8.66 -1.59
CA ILE A 280 16.65 -7.52 -1.09
C ILE A 280 17.08 -6.23 -1.80
N LEU A 281 18.37 -6.09 -2.13
CA LEU A 281 18.94 -4.97 -2.87
C LEU A 281 18.56 -4.98 -4.37
N TYR A 282 18.38 -6.16 -4.98
CA TYR A 282 17.91 -6.27 -6.38
C TYR A 282 16.39 -6.04 -6.53
N CYS A 283 15.60 -6.42 -5.52
CA CYS A 283 14.15 -6.28 -5.57
C CYS A 283 13.69 -4.81 -5.43
N SER A 284 14.59 -3.92 -4.98
CA SER A 284 14.38 -2.47 -4.93
C SER A 284 15.50 -1.83 -5.74
N ASN A 285 15.23 -1.37 -6.97
CA ASN A 285 16.19 -0.71 -7.88
C ASN A 285 16.79 0.58 -7.26
N ILE A 286 17.59 0.46 -6.21
CA ILE A 286 18.33 1.53 -5.54
C ILE A 286 19.76 1.00 -5.39
N PRO A 287 20.71 1.43 -6.24
CA PRO A 287 22.10 1.09 -6.04
C PRO A 287 22.62 1.85 -4.82
N CYS A 288 22.58 1.23 -3.64
CA CYS A 288 23.41 1.65 -2.52
C CYS A 288 24.83 1.13 -2.75
N ASN A 289 25.57 1.82 -3.62
CA ASN A 289 27.02 1.88 -3.49
C ASN A 289 27.31 2.77 -2.29
N ASP A 290 27.62 2.16 -1.15
CA ASP A 290 28.64 2.64 -0.21
C ASP A 290 28.69 1.67 0.97
N VAL A 291 29.60 0.71 0.85
CA VAL A 291 30.13 -0.05 1.98
C VAL A 291 31.50 0.57 2.27
N GLY A 292 31.56 1.40 3.31
CA GLY A 292 32.78 1.89 3.95
C GLY A 292 32.68 1.65 5.44
#